data_AF-A0A3L6Q7B5-F1
#
_entry.id   AF-A0A3L6Q7B5-F1
#
_cell.length_a   1.000
_cell.length_b   1.000
_cell.length_c   1.000
_cell.angle_alpha   90.00
_cell.angle_beta   90.00
_cell.angle_gamma   90.00
#
_symmetry.space_group_name_H-M   'P 1'
#
loop_
_entity.id
_entity.type
_entity.pdbx_description
1 polymer ?
#
loop_
_entity_poly.entity_id
_entity_poly.type
_entity_poly.pdbx_seq_one_letter_code
_entity_poly.pdbx_strand_id
1 'polypeptide(L)'
;MAEKLAPEKRHAFVHNGQKVFEWDQTLEEVNMYIELPKGVPTKLFRCTIQAGHVEVGIRGNPPYLNHDLTHPVKTDSSFWTIGVA
;
A
#
# COMPACT_ATOMS: atom_id res chain seq x y z
N MET A 1 -5.64 -0.54 -29.18
CA MET A 1 -4.98 0.75 -28.86
C MET A 1 -5.39 1.19 -27.45
N ALA A 2 -4.89 0.50 -26.42
CA ALA A 2 -4.97 0.95 -25.02
C ALA A 2 -3.79 0.45 -24.18
N GLU A 3 -2.81 -0.22 -24.80
CA GLU A 3 -1.75 -0.97 -24.11
C GLU A 3 -0.59 -0.10 -23.59
N LYS A 4 -0.71 1.23 -23.59
CA LYS A 4 0.41 2.11 -23.20
C LYS A 4 -0.04 3.36 -22.43
N LEU A 5 -0.73 3.15 -21.31
CA LEU A 5 -1.03 4.23 -20.36
C LEU A 5 -0.55 3.95 -18.93
N ALA A 6 -0.14 2.72 -18.60
CA ALA A 6 0.50 2.45 -17.32
C ALA A 6 1.97 2.94 -17.35
N PRO A 7 2.44 3.72 -16.37
CA PRO A 7 3.86 4.02 -16.26
C PRO A 7 4.65 2.72 -16.15
N GLU A 8 5.71 2.56 -16.97
CA GLU A 8 6.55 1.34 -16.94
C GLU A 8 7.31 1.14 -15.61
N LYS A 9 7.33 2.17 -14.74
CA LYS A 9 8.16 2.21 -13.55
C LYS A 9 7.34 2.57 -12.32
N ARG A 10 7.49 1.77 -11.26
CA ARG A 10 7.00 2.10 -9.92
C ARG A 10 7.70 3.33 -9.37
N HIS A 11 6.93 4.13 -8.65
CA HIS A 11 7.42 5.21 -7.82
C HIS A 11 7.79 4.65 -6.44
N ALA A 12 8.75 5.28 -5.77
CA ALA A 12 9.16 4.89 -4.43
C ALA A 12 9.10 6.09 -3.49
N PHE A 13 8.52 5.91 -2.31
CA PHE A 13 8.66 6.84 -1.21
C PHE A 13 9.85 6.41 -0.34
N VAL A 14 10.85 7.28 -0.24
CA VAL A 14 12.08 7.05 0.54
C VAL A 14 12.15 8.04 1.67
N HIS A 15 12.33 7.54 2.89
CA HIS A 15 12.51 8.35 4.09
C HIS A 15 13.79 7.91 4.80
N ASN A 16 14.68 8.86 5.13
CA ASN A 16 15.98 8.60 5.76
C ASN A 16 16.83 7.54 5.03
N GLY A 17 16.79 7.53 3.70
CA GLY A 17 17.52 6.55 2.87
C GLY A 17 16.89 5.15 2.84
N GLN A 18 15.74 4.94 3.48
CA GLN A 18 15.01 3.68 3.46
C GLN A 18 13.76 3.81 2.59
N LYS A 19 13.55 2.82 1.72
CA LYS A 19 12.33 2.70 0.92
C LYS A 19 11.19 2.25 1.83
N VAL A 20 10.20 3.10 2.02
CA VAL A 20 9.05 2.82 2.89
C VAL A 20 7.97 2.05 2.12
N PHE A 21 7.64 2.50 0.92
CA PHE A 21 6.71 1.82 0.02
C PHE A 21 7.01 2.18 -1.43
N GLU A 22 6.57 1.32 -2.33
CA GLU A 22 6.50 1.57 -3.77
C GLU A 22 5.04 1.67 -4.19
N TRP A 23 4.77 2.42 -5.26
CA TRP A 23 3.42 2.51 -5.79
C TRP A 23 3.44 2.75 -7.30
N ASP A 24 2.37 2.31 -7.94
CA ASP A 24 2.04 2.66 -9.32
C ASP A 24 0.54 2.92 -9.42
N GLN A 25 0.14 3.58 -10.51
CA GLN A 25 -1.27 3.89 -10.74
C GLN A 25 -1.61 3.74 -12.21
N THR A 26 -2.85 3.33 -12.46
CA THR A 26 -3.52 3.44 -13.76
C THR A 26 -4.61 4.51 -13.65
N LEU A 27 -5.45 4.64 -14.68
CA LEU A 27 -6.66 5.47 -14.59
C LEU A 27 -7.72 4.88 -13.64
N GLU A 28 -7.65 3.58 -13.36
CA GLU A 28 -8.69 2.85 -12.62
C GLU A 28 -8.30 2.59 -11.17
N GLU A 29 -7.01 2.39 -10.89
CA GLU A 29 -6.54 1.96 -9.58
C GLU A 29 -5.15 2.50 -9.23
N VAL A 30 -4.84 2.43 -7.93
CA VAL A 30 -3.52 2.68 -7.36
C VAL A 30 -3.09 1.41 -6.64
N ASN A 31 -1.89 0.92 -6.95
CA ASN A 31 -1.27 -0.21 -6.26
C ASN A 31 -0.19 0.30 -5.33
N MET A 32 -0.16 -0.20 -4.08
CA MET A 32 0.88 0.09 -3.09
C MET A 32 1.57 -1.21 -2.66
N TYR A 33 2.90 -1.18 -2.62
CA TYR A 33 3.76 -2.30 -2.25
C TYR A 33 4.62 -1.92 -1.06
N ILE A 34 4.54 -2.71 0.01
CA ILE A 34 5.23 -2.45 1.27
C ILE A 34 6.06 -3.69 1.61
N GLU A 35 7.35 -3.51 1.87
CA GLU A 35 8.19 -4.59 2.38
C GLU A 35 7.84 -4.84 3.85
N LEU A 36 7.41 -6.06 4.16
CA LEU A 36 7.03 -6.43 5.52
C LEU A 36 8.28 -6.68 6.40
N PRO A 37 8.24 -6.28 7.68
CA PRO A 37 9.25 -6.66 8.65
C PRO A 37 9.44 -8.18 8.73
N LYS A 38 10.70 -8.62 8.65
CA LYS A 38 11.06 -10.04 8.74
C LYS A 38 10.79 -10.59 10.15
N GLY A 39 10.38 -11.85 10.22
CA GLY A 39 10.16 -12.55 11.49
C GLY A 39 8.84 -12.22 12.20
N VAL A 40 7.98 -11.39 11.60
CA VAL A 40 6.64 -11.10 12.13
C VAL A 40 5.63 -12.12 11.57
N PRO A 41 4.87 -12.84 12.41
CA PRO A 41 3.82 -13.72 11.93
C PRO A 41 2.79 -12.97 11.08
N THR A 42 2.49 -13.49 9.89
CA THR A 42 1.64 -12.81 8.89
C THR A 42 0.27 -12.41 9.44
N LYS A 43 -0.33 -13.25 10.30
CA LYS A 43 -1.62 -13.00 10.96
C LYS A 43 -1.68 -11.76 11.86
N LEU A 44 -0.52 -11.21 12.23
CA LEU A 44 -0.45 -9.99 13.05
C LEU A 44 -0.52 -8.72 12.21
N PHE A 45 -0.25 -8.77 10.91
CA PHE A 45 -0.40 -7.62 10.06
C PHE A 45 -1.88 -7.26 9.89
N ARG A 46 -2.14 -5.95 9.86
CA ARG A 46 -3.46 -5.39 9.62
C ARG A 46 -3.30 -4.24 8.64
N CYS A 47 -4.16 -4.23 7.63
CA CYS A 47 -4.37 -3.09 6.75
C CYS A 47 -5.84 -2.69 6.85
N THR A 48 -6.08 -1.41 7.06
CA THR A 48 -7.40 -0.80 7.07
C THR A 48 -7.46 0.18 5.92
N ILE A 49 -8.35 -0.04 4.97
CA ILE A 49 -8.60 0.86 3.85
C ILE A 49 -9.98 1.48 4.07
N GLN A 50 -10.01 2.80 4.20
CA GLN A 50 -11.21 3.61 4.28
C GLN A 50 -11.26 4.54 3.07
N ALA A 51 -12.44 5.12 2.79
CA ALA A 51 -12.63 5.92 1.59
C ALA A 51 -11.54 6.98 1.44
N GLY A 52 -11.21 7.75 2.47
CA GLY A 52 -10.19 8.80 2.42
C GLY A 52 -8.90 8.51 3.21
N HIS A 53 -8.69 7.27 3.69
CA HIS A 53 -7.63 7.01 4.66
C HIS A 53 -7.11 5.57 4.58
N VAL A 54 -5.81 5.38 4.80
CA VAL A 54 -5.18 4.05 4.83
C VAL A 54 -4.26 3.91 6.05
N GLU A 55 -4.41 2.78 6.73
CA GLU A 55 -3.54 2.38 7.84
C GLU A 55 -2.92 1.00 7.56
N VAL A 56 -1.62 0.87 7.82
CA VAL A 56 -0.92 -0.42 7.82
C VAL A 56 -0.10 -0.55 9.10
N GLY A 57 -0.21 -1.69 9.76
CA GLY A 57 0.45 -1.91 11.04
C GLY A 57 0.52 -3.37 11.49
N ILE A 58 1.10 -3.56 12.67
CA ILE A 58 1.19 -4.84 13.37
C ILE A 58 0.27 -4.76 14.59
N ARG A 59 -0.66 -5.70 14.73
CA ARG A 59 -1.62 -5.79 15.83
C ARG A 59 -0.92 -5.62 17.18
N GLY A 60 -1.41 -4.70 18.00
CA GLY A 60 -0.86 -4.38 19.32
C GLY A 60 0.17 -3.24 19.32
N ASN A 61 0.54 -2.71 18.16
CA ASN A 61 1.43 -1.55 18.01
C ASN A 61 0.73 -0.40 17.27
N PRO A 62 1.24 0.84 17.38
CA PRO A 62 0.84 1.92 16.48
C PRO A 62 1.06 1.52 15.01
N PRO A 63 0.18 1.95 14.08
CA PRO A 63 0.38 1.72 12.65
C PRO A 63 1.65 2.43 12.17
N TYR A 64 2.44 1.76 11.34
CA TYR A 64 3.66 2.34 10.77
C TYR A 64 3.39 3.12 9.48
N LEU A 65 2.19 2.96 8.90
CA LEU A 65 1.65 3.79 7.85
C LEU A 65 0.26 4.24 8.30
N ASN A 66 0.01 5.54 8.36
CA ASN A 66 -1.24 6.13 8.78
C ASN A 66 -1.39 7.48 8.06
N HIS A 67 -2.09 7.47 6.93
CA HIS A 67 -2.15 8.62 6.04
C HIS A 67 -3.53 8.77 5.38
N ASP A 68 -3.93 10.03 5.23
CA ASP A 68 -5.04 10.40 4.37
C ASP A 68 -4.67 10.19 2.90
N LEU A 69 -5.64 9.73 2.13
CA LEU A 69 -5.54 9.58 0.69
C LEU A 69 -5.81 10.92 0.01
N THR A 70 -5.11 11.18 -1.09
CA THR A 70 -5.32 12.41 -1.89
C THR A 70 -6.74 12.47 -2.47
N HIS A 71 -7.34 11.32 -2.77
CA HIS A 71 -8.71 11.21 -3.27
C HIS A 71 -9.41 9.97 -2.71
N PRO A 72 -10.75 9.97 -2.61
CA PRO A 72 -11.48 8.83 -2.09
C PRO A 72 -11.37 7.57 -2.95
N VAL A 73 -11.29 6.40 -2.31
CA VAL A 73 -11.33 5.08 -2.95
C VAL A 73 -12.64 4.34 -2.70
N LYS A 74 -12.97 3.41 -3.60
CA LYS A 74 -14.10 2.47 -3.42
C LYS A 74 -13.65 1.35 -2.48
N THR A 75 -14.05 1.42 -1.22
CA THR A 75 -13.60 0.48 -0.17
C THR A 75 -14.00 -0.97 -0.45
N ASP A 76 -15.14 -1.20 -1.10
CA ASP A 76 -15.65 -2.52 -1.48
C ASP A 76 -14.85 -3.17 -2.62
N SER A 77 -14.19 -2.34 -3.43
CA SER A 77 -13.33 -2.74 -4.55
C SER A 77 -11.84 -2.68 -4.19
N SER A 78 -11.51 -2.26 -2.97
CA SER A 78 -10.15 -2.15 -2.48
C SER A 78 -9.80 -3.38 -1.64
N PHE A 79 -8.61 -3.93 -1.83
CA PHE A 79 -8.15 -5.09 -1.09
C PHE A 79 -6.65 -5.00 -0.81
N TRP A 80 -6.19 -5.82 0.11
CA TRP A 80 -4.76 -6.01 0.40
C TRP A 80 -4.48 -7.49 0.52
N THR A 81 -3.27 -7.88 0.12
CA THR A 81 -2.80 -9.25 0.23
C THR A 81 -1.38 -9.25 0.78
N ILE A 82 -0.99 -10.37 1.38
CA ILE A 82 0.41 -10.64 1.71
C ILE A 82 0.88 -11.71 0.75
N GLY A 83 1.82 -11.35 -0.12
CA GLY A 83 2.52 -12.32 -0.95
C GLY A 83 3.49 -13.13 -0.11
N VAL A 84 3.48 -14.46 -0.27
CA VAL A 84 4.60 -15.30 0.16
C VAL A 84 5.62 -15.24 -0.98
N ALA A 85 6.80 -14.70 -0.70
CA ALA A 85 7.94 -14.78 -1.60
C ALA A 85 8.53 -16.18 -1.63
#